data_AF-A0A399YHR1-F1
#
_entry.id   AF-A0A399YHR1-F1
#
_cell.length_a   1.000
_cell.length_b   1.000
_cell.length_c   1.000
_cell.angle_alpha   90.00
_cell.angle_beta   90.00
_cell.angle_gamma   90.00
#
_symmetry.space_group_name_H-M   'P 1'
#
loop_
_entity.id
_entity.type
_entity.pdbx_description
1 polymer ?
#
loop_
_entity_poly.entity_id
_entity_poly.type
_entity_poly.pdbx_seq_one_letter_code
_entity_poly.pdbx_strand_id
1 'polypeptide(L)'
;MAGSNAPPGFVELRGEGDAFHAAMTDGDGSAEPQLLTDPPLGDGWQVVEADGPMFVQTVCGVQLDPVQPRDAAHRRWGLVEEFTYLTSEVHLFAGRAGEGIAEQVADALEGCDGFGVDEDGTEVASGSGDYEVTVTPLEGLPEPWVGWTETTEGAGLVRHNALRDVDGGWHWVSAYGSLGAPADPDLLVGAVRGEGR
;
A
#
# COMPACT_ATOMS: atom_id res chain seq x y z
N MET A 1 -13.77 2.00 -3.89
CA MET A 1 -13.13 3.12 -4.62
C MET A 1 -11.88 3.47 -3.84
N ALA A 2 -10.68 3.33 -4.40
CA ALA A 2 -9.46 3.78 -3.72
C ALA A 2 -9.16 5.18 -4.25
N GLY A 3 -9.77 6.20 -3.64
CA GLY A 3 -9.25 7.57 -3.71
C GLY A 3 -8.31 7.78 -2.53
N SER A 4 -7.39 8.74 -2.60
CA SER A 4 -6.68 9.15 -1.39
C SER A 4 -7.69 9.65 -0.36
N ASN A 5 -7.57 9.14 0.87
CA ASN A 5 -8.28 9.67 2.03
C ASN A 5 -7.58 10.92 2.62
N ALA A 6 -6.58 11.46 1.92
CA ALA A 6 -5.94 12.71 2.32
C ALA A 6 -6.96 13.86 2.34
N PRO A 7 -6.86 14.77 3.31
CA PRO A 7 -7.65 15.99 3.28
C PRO A 7 -7.34 16.80 2.01
N PRO A 8 -8.31 17.55 1.44
CA PRO A 8 -8.06 18.39 0.28
C PRO A 8 -6.86 19.33 0.49
N GLY A 9 -5.95 19.37 -0.49
CA GLY A 9 -4.74 20.21 -0.46
C GLY A 9 -3.52 19.58 0.22
N PHE A 10 -3.64 18.35 0.76
CA PHE A 10 -2.51 17.63 1.36
C PHE A 10 -1.63 16.88 0.36
N VAL A 11 -2.10 16.71 -0.87
CA VAL A 11 -1.41 15.97 -1.92
C VAL A 11 -1.00 16.94 -3.02
N GLU A 12 0.27 16.86 -3.41
CA GLU A 12 0.85 17.52 -4.56
C GLU A 12 1.39 16.46 -5.53
N LEU A 13 1.12 16.63 -6.83
CA LEU A 13 1.71 15.79 -7.88
C LEU A 13 3.07 16.35 -8.27
N ARG A 14 4.11 15.52 -8.22
CA ARG A 14 5.52 15.90 -8.46
C ARG A 14 6.16 14.97 -9.49
N GLY A 15 7.23 15.46 -10.13
CA GLY A 15 7.97 14.72 -11.15
C GLY A 15 7.28 14.69 -12.52
N GLU A 16 7.95 14.06 -13.49
CA GLU A 16 7.47 13.87 -14.86
C GLU A 16 7.85 12.48 -15.37
N GLY A 17 7.04 11.91 -16.29
CA GLY A 17 7.31 10.61 -16.90
C GLY A 17 7.56 9.51 -15.85
N ASP A 18 8.72 8.86 -15.94
CA ASP A 18 9.13 7.79 -15.04
C ASP A 18 9.52 8.26 -13.63
N ALA A 19 9.43 9.56 -13.32
CA ALA A 19 9.60 10.08 -11.97
C ALA A 19 8.28 10.58 -11.37
N PHE A 20 7.17 10.48 -12.10
CA PHE A 20 5.89 10.99 -11.64
C PHE A 20 5.39 10.25 -10.39
N HIS A 21 4.99 11.02 -9.37
CA HIS A 21 4.48 10.51 -8.10
C HIS A 21 3.62 11.57 -7.39
N ALA A 22 2.87 11.16 -6.38
CA ALA A 22 2.18 12.03 -5.45
C ALA A 22 3.00 12.16 -4.16
N ALA A 23 3.03 13.37 -3.59
CA ALA A 23 3.75 13.67 -2.35
C ALA A 23 2.90 14.52 -1.42
N MET A 24 3.24 14.52 -0.14
CA MET A 24 2.64 15.43 0.84
C MET A 24 3.05 16.88 0.56
N THR A 25 2.09 17.80 0.44
CA THR A 25 2.32 19.21 0.08
C THR A 25 3.34 19.90 0.99
N ASP A 26 3.21 19.72 2.31
CA ASP A 26 4.09 20.31 3.33
C ASP A 26 5.19 19.34 3.82
N GLY A 27 5.36 18.21 3.13
CA GLY A 27 6.38 17.22 3.43
C GLY A 27 7.80 17.73 3.14
N ASP A 28 8.79 17.22 3.88
CA ASP A 28 10.19 17.61 3.70
C ASP A 28 10.91 16.89 2.54
N GLY A 29 10.23 15.98 1.84
CA GLY A 29 10.73 15.24 0.68
C GLY A 29 11.63 14.05 1.03
N SER A 30 11.76 13.69 2.31
CA SER A 30 12.53 12.51 2.74
C SER A 30 11.85 11.15 2.48
N ALA A 31 10.57 11.13 2.17
CA ALA A 31 9.82 9.93 1.77
C ALA A 31 10.06 9.56 0.29
N GLU A 32 10.19 10.55 -0.60
CA GLU A 32 10.30 10.33 -2.05
C GLU A 32 11.45 9.39 -2.47
N PRO A 33 12.68 9.51 -1.92
CA PRO A 33 13.80 8.64 -2.30
C PRO A 33 13.65 7.19 -1.87
N GLN A 34 12.64 6.87 -1.04
CA GLN A 34 12.37 5.53 -0.54
C GLN A 34 11.29 4.81 -1.35
N LEU A 35 10.66 5.51 -2.31
CA LEU A 35 9.71 4.88 -3.23
C LEU A 35 10.43 3.91 -4.17
N LEU A 36 9.69 2.86 -4.57
CA LEU A 36 10.07 2.05 -5.73
C LEU A 36 10.31 2.99 -6.93
N THR A 37 11.45 2.81 -7.60
CA THR A 37 11.80 3.68 -8.74
C THR A 37 11.60 2.98 -10.08
N ASP A 38 12.05 1.73 -10.20
CA ASP A 38 11.99 0.94 -11.43
C ASP A 38 11.77 -0.56 -11.13
N PRO A 39 10.58 -0.92 -10.63
CA PRO A 39 10.27 -2.32 -10.35
C PRO A 39 10.25 -3.13 -11.67
N PRO A 40 10.69 -4.40 -11.67
CA PRO A 40 10.80 -5.23 -12.88
C PRO A 40 9.43 -5.77 -13.34
N LEU A 41 8.53 -4.89 -13.77
CA LEU A 41 7.14 -5.22 -14.11
C LEU A 41 6.96 -5.81 -15.51
N GLY A 42 7.96 -5.66 -16.38
CA GLY A 42 7.90 -6.09 -17.77
C GLY A 42 7.22 -5.07 -18.69
N ASP A 43 7.03 -5.46 -19.94
CA ASP A 43 6.48 -4.60 -20.98
C ASP A 43 5.01 -4.25 -20.73
N GLY A 44 4.59 -3.04 -21.09
CA GLY A 44 3.19 -2.59 -21.02
C GLY A 44 2.81 -1.90 -19.70
N TRP A 45 3.60 -2.07 -18.65
CA TRP A 45 3.49 -1.27 -17.44
C TRP A 45 3.99 0.15 -17.67
N GLN A 46 3.25 1.12 -17.16
CA GLN A 46 3.62 2.54 -17.22
C GLN A 46 3.35 3.20 -15.89
N VAL A 47 4.09 4.27 -15.58
CA VAL A 47 3.73 5.14 -14.47
C VAL A 47 2.38 5.78 -14.79
N VAL A 48 1.46 5.70 -13.85
CA VAL A 48 0.14 6.33 -13.94
C VAL A 48 -0.03 7.29 -12.78
N GLU A 49 -0.99 8.20 -12.87
CA GLU A 49 -1.28 9.14 -11.80
C GLU A 49 -1.47 8.37 -10.49
N ALA A 50 -0.84 8.80 -9.39
CA ALA A 50 -1.10 8.22 -8.07
C ALA A 50 -2.23 8.99 -7.41
N ASP A 51 -3.16 8.31 -6.75
CA ASP A 51 -4.33 8.98 -6.15
C ASP A 51 -3.96 9.83 -4.92
N GLY A 52 -2.70 9.77 -4.47
CA GLY A 52 -2.15 10.43 -3.27
C GLY A 52 -1.83 9.43 -2.17
N PRO A 53 -0.97 9.77 -1.18
CA PRO A 53 -0.81 8.97 0.01
C PRO A 53 -2.16 8.78 0.71
N MET A 54 -2.45 7.57 1.14
CA MET A 54 -3.63 7.23 1.92
C MET A 54 -3.30 7.42 3.38
N PHE A 55 -3.88 8.46 3.99
CA PHE A 55 -3.75 8.71 5.42
C PHE A 55 -4.80 7.91 6.19
N VAL A 56 -4.42 7.38 7.35
CA VAL A 56 -5.28 6.61 8.26
C VAL A 56 -5.67 5.28 7.63
N GLN A 57 -4.69 4.39 7.49
CA GLN A 57 -4.91 3.00 7.08
C GLN A 57 -4.91 2.07 8.30
N THR A 58 -5.88 1.17 8.34
CA THR A 58 -5.91 0.09 9.32
C THR A 58 -5.66 -1.24 8.61
N VAL A 59 -4.86 -2.11 9.23
CA VAL A 59 -4.69 -3.50 8.81
C VAL A 59 -4.93 -4.38 10.02
N CYS A 60 -6.03 -5.14 10.02
CA CYS A 60 -6.38 -6.06 11.10
C CYS A 60 -6.36 -5.37 12.48
N GLY A 61 -6.94 -4.17 12.55
CA GLY A 61 -6.97 -3.33 13.75
C GLY A 61 -5.71 -2.51 14.04
N VAL A 62 -4.62 -2.67 13.30
CA VAL A 62 -3.39 -1.88 13.47
C VAL A 62 -3.48 -0.60 12.64
N GLN A 63 -3.44 0.55 13.32
CA GLN A 63 -3.37 1.86 12.67
C GLN A 63 -1.95 2.14 12.17
N LEU A 64 -1.76 2.25 10.85
CA LEU A 64 -0.46 2.51 10.24
C LEU A 64 -0.01 3.98 10.40
N ASP A 65 -0.97 4.90 10.49
CA ASP A 65 -0.74 6.33 10.73
C ASP A 65 -1.24 6.75 12.12
N PRO A 66 -0.56 6.35 13.21
CA PRO A 66 -1.03 6.65 14.57
C PRO A 66 -1.05 8.15 14.88
N VAL A 67 -0.29 8.93 14.11
CA VAL A 67 -0.28 10.39 14.09
C VAL A 67 -0.11 10.86 12.64
N GLN A 68 -0.32 12.15 12.38
CA GLN A 68 -0.03 12.69 11.06
C GLN A 68 1.47 12.49 10.71
N PRO A 69 1.79 11.91 9.55
CA PRO A 69 3.17 11.83 9.04
C PRO A 69 3.82 13.22 8.93
N ARG A 70 5.14 13.28 9.12
CA ARG A 70 5.94 14.48 8.78
C ARG A 70 6.16 14.60 7.28
N ASP A 71 6.16 13.47 6.58
CA ASP A 71 6.32 13.40 5.13
C ASP A 71 5.72 12.08 4.61
N ALA A 72 5.20 12.10 3.39
CA ALA A 72 4.64 10.92 2.73
C ALA A 72 4.73 11.04 1.21
N ALA A 73 4.93 9.91 0.53
CA ALA A 73 4.99 9.84 -0.92
C ALA A 73 4.33 8.56 -1.42
N HIS A 74 3.73 8.61 -2.61
CA HIS A 74 3.04 7.50 -3.25
C HIS A 74 3.30 7.52 -4.75
N ARG A 75 3.72 6.38 -5.30
CA ARG A 75 3.88 6.15 -6.73
C ARG A 75 3.10 4.92 -7.20
N ARG A 76 2.57 5.00 -8.42
CA ARG A 76 1.74 3.95 -9.02
C ARG A 76 2.21 3.60 -10.44
N TRP A 77 2.24 2.31 -10.74
CA TRP A 77 2.36 1.77 -12.09
C TRP A 77 1.08 1.03 -12.44
N GLY A 78 0.66 1.12 -13.70
CA GLY A 78 -0.57 0.50 -14.17
C GLY A 78 -0.35 -0.26 -15.46
N LEU A 79 -0.94 -1.45 -15.52
CA LEU A 79 -1.29 -2.14 -16.74
C LEU A 79 -2.75 -1.80 -17.05
N VAL A 80 -2.95 -0.64 -17.67
CA VAL A 80 -4.26 0.06 -17.75
C VAL A 80 -5.32 -0.78 -18.45
N GLU A 81 -4.97 -1.50 -19.51
CA GLU A 81 -5.90 -2.35 -20.25
C GLU A 81 -6.42 -3.55 -19.43
N GLU A 82 -5.64 -3.98 -18.45
CA GLU A 82 -5.97 -5.09 -17.55
C GLU A 82 -6.46 -4.61 -16.17
N PHE A 83 -6.62 -3.30 -16.00
CA PHE A 83 -7.02 -2.67 -14.74
C PHE A 83 -6.25 -3.20 -13.52
N THR A 84 -4.95 -3.42 -13.71
CA THR A 84 -4.02 -3.97 -12.72
C THR A 84 -2.98 -2.93 -12.39
N TYR A 85 -2.64 -2.80 -11.11
CA TYR A 85 -1.77 -1.75 -10.62
C TYR A 85 -0.79 -2.29 -9.57
N LEU A 86 0.39 -1.67 -9.53
CA LEU A 86 1.33 -1.76 -8.44
C LEU A 86 1.46 -0.37 -7.82
N THR A 87 1.37 -0.28 -6.50
CA THR A 87 1.59 0.97 -5.76
C THR A 87 2.77 0.79 -4.81
N SER A 88 3.52 1.88 -4.60
CA SER A 88 4.55 2.02 -3.60
C SER A 88 4.24 3.25 -2.79
N GLU A 89 4.20 3.13 -1.47
CA GLU A 89 3.81 4.20 -0.56
C GLU A 89 4.72 4.22 0.65
N VAL A 90 5.20 5.40 1.03
CA VAL A 90 6.10 5.60 2.16
C VAL A 90 5.54 6.70 3.03
N HIS A 91 5.46 6.45 4.33
CA HIS A 91 5.09 7.46 5.33
C HIS A 91 6.16 7.51 6.40
N LEU A 92 6.60 8.73 6.70
CA LEU A 92 7.61 9.01 7.71
C LEU A 92 7.02 9.90 8.80
N PHE A 93 7.40 9.65 10.04
CA PHE A 93 6.86 10.34 11.20
C PHE A 93 7.94 11.12 11.92
N ALA A 94 7.50 12.04 12.77
CA ALA A 94 8.38 12.69 13.72
C ALA A 94 8.65 11.76 14.93
N GLY A 95 9.91 11.63 15.32
CA GLY A 95 10.30 10.80 16.47
C GLY A 95 10.10 9.31 16.18
N ARG A 96 9.43 8.60 17.09
CA ARG A 96 9.34 7.13 17.11
C ARG A 96 7.94 6.61 16.76
N ALA A 97 7.05 7.47 16.26
CA ALA A 97 5.63 7.14 16.12
C ALA A 97 5.37 6.05 15.07
N GLY A 98 6.21 5.95 14.03
CA GLY A 98 6.14 4.89 13.02
C GLY A 98 7.13 3.74 13.22
N GLU A 99 7.85 3.68 14.34
CA GLU A 99 8.78 2.58 14.60
C GLU A 99 8.00 1.29 14.92
N GLY A 100 8.33 0.18 14.25
CA GLY A 100 7.77 -1.15 14.54
C GLY A 100 6.33 -1.32 14.08
N ILE A 101 5.87 -0.55 13.09
CA ILE A 101 4.52 -0.71 12.52
C ILE A 101 4.45 -2.03 11.75
N ALA A 102 5.48 -2.39 10.99
CA ALA A 102 5.50 -3.66 10.26
C ALA A 102 5.48 -4.87 11.21
N GLU A 103 6.19 -4.80 12.34
CA GLU A 103 6.16 -5.83 13.39
C GLU A 103 4.76 -5.96 14.01
N GLN A 104 4.12 -4.84 14.35
CA GLN A 104 2.74 -4.85 14.87
C GLN A 104 1.74 -5.45 13.88
N VAL A 105 1.89 -5.14 12.59
CA VAL A 105 1.06 -5.73 11.53
C VAL A 105 1.33 -7.23 11.41
N ALA A 106 2.59 -7.67 11.44
CA ALA A 106 2.92 -9.09 11.42
C ALA A 106 2.24 -9.86 12.57
N ASP A 107 2.33 -9.34 13.79
CA ASP A 107 1.68 -9.92 14.97
C ASP A 107 0.15 -9.96 14.83
N ALA A 108 -0.46 -8.89 14.30
CA ALA A 108 -1.90 -8.82 14.11
C ALA A 108 -2.39 -9.81 13.04
N LEU A 109 -1.61 -10.01 11.97
CA LEU A 109 -1.94 -10.94 10.88
C LEU A 109 -1.98 -12.40 11.35
N GLU A 110 -1.23 -12.80 12.39
CA GLU A 110 -1.27 -14.18 12.92
C GLU A 110 -2.65 -14.60 13.44
N GLY A 111 -3.46 -13.63 13.89
CA GLY A 111 -4.79 -13.86 14.45
C GLY A 111 -5.94 -13.31 13.62
N CYS A 112 -5.65 -12.80 12.42
CA CYS A 112 -6.62 -12.10 11.57
C CYS A 112 -7.01 -12.94 10.35
N ASP A 113 -8.18 -13.57 10.41
CA ASP A 113 -8.74 -14.29 9.26
C ASP A 113 -9.47 -13.34 8.28
N GLY A 114 -9.76 -12.11 8.72
CA GLY A 114 -10.48 -11.12 7.91
C GLY A 114 -11.17 -10.04 8.73
N PHE A 115 -11.75 -9.07 8.01
CA PHE A 115 -12.48 -7.93 8.57
C PHE A 115 -13.62 -7.50 7.63
N GLY A 116 -14.57 -6.74 8.16
CA GLY A 116 -15.61 -6.10 7.36
C GLY A 116 -15.13 -4.73 6.87
N VAL A 117 -15.70 -4.24 5.77
CA VAL A 117 -15.49 -2.87 5.28
C VAL A 117 -16.85 -2.20 5.08
N ASP A 118 -17.05 -1.03 5.69
CA ASP A 118 -18.30 -0.26 5.55
C ASP A 118 -18.36 0.56 4.25
N GLU A 119 -19.47 1.27 4.03
CA GLU A 119 -19.72 2.07 2.83
C GLU A 119 -18.67 3.16 2.56
N ASP A 120 -18.01 3.64 3.62
CA ASP A 120 -16.97 4.67 3.57
C ASP A 120 -15.56 4.05 3.33
N GLY A 121 -15.46 2.72 3.28
CA GLY A 121 -14.19 2.02 3.13
C GLY A 121 -13.42 1.82 4.42
N THR A 122 -14.07 1.97 5.58
CA THR A 122 -13.46 1.82 6.89
C THR A 122 -13.49 0.37 7.33
N GLU A 123 -12.38 -0.11 7.90
CA GLU A 123 -12.31 -1.41 8.55
C GLU A 123 -13.26 -1.47 9.77
N VAL A 124 -14.12 -2.47 9.79
CA VAL A 124 -15.03 -2.81 10.88
C VAL A 124 -14.91 -4.30 11.23
N ALA A 125 -15.51 -4.71 12.35
CA ALA A 125 -15.51 -6.13 12.72
C ALA A 125 -16.15 -6.99 11.62
N SER A 126 -15.58 -8.18 11.35
CA SER A 126 -16.14 -9.13 10.38
C SER A 126 -17.62 -9.42 10.67
N GLY A 127 -18.42 -9.48 9.60
CA GLY A 127 -19.87 -9.61 9.62
C GLY A 127 -20.62 -8.30 9.90
N SER A 128 -19.92 -7.18 10.09
CA SER A 128 -20.51 -5.86 10.35
C SER A 128 -20.37 -4.87 9.19
N GLY A 129 -19.61 -5.22 8.15
CA GLY A 129 -19.38 -4.37 6.97
C GLY A 129 -20.37 -4.63 5.84
N ASP A 130 -20.30 -3.78 4.82
CA ASP A 130 -21.00 -3.98 3.53
C ASP A 130 -20.26 -4.99 2.64
N TYR A 131 -18.95 -5.11 2.82
CA TYR A 131 -18.10 -6.12 2.20
C TYR A 131 -17.31 -6.87 3.26
N GLU A 132 -17.01 -8.14 3.01
CA GLU A 132 -16.09 -8.93 3.82
C GLU A 132 -14.74 -9.04 3.10
N VAL A 133 -13.66 -8.91 3.86
CA VAL A 133 -12.29 -9.08 3.39
C VAL A 133 -11.68 -10.25 4.12
N THR A 134 -11.29 -11.27 3.37
CA THR A 134 -10.52 -12.40 3.90
C THR A 134 -9.03 -12.10 3.78
N VAL A 135 -8.28 -12.37 4.85
CA VAL A 135 -6.84 -12.12 4.92
C VAL A 135 -6.09 -13.44 4.96
N THR A 136 -5.06 -13.57 4.11
CA THR A 136 -4.18 -14.76 4.11
C THR A 136 -2.71 -14.34 4.07
N PRO A 137 -1.82 -14.98 4.84
CA PRO A 137 -0.38 -14.70 4.76
C PRO A 137 0.17 -14.91 3.36
N LEU A 138 1.06 -14.03 2.91
CA LEU A 138 1.77 -14.15 1.64
C LEU A 138 3.22 -14.54 1.90
N GLU A 139 3.62 -15.69 1.39
CA GLU A 139 4.98 -16.23 1.53
C GLU A 139 5.91 -15.78 0.40
N GLY A 140 7.22 -15.98 0.59
CA GLY A 140 8.22 -15.81 -0.46
C GLY A 140 8.75 -14.39 -0.64
N LEU A 141 8.26 -13.42 0.14
CA LEU A 141 8.87 -12.08 0.21
C LEU A 141 10.26 -12.15 0.85
N PRO A 142 11.21 -11.29 0.43
CA PRO A 142 12.50 -11.16 1.09
C PRO A 142 12.32 -10.49 2.46
N GLU A 143 13.13 -10.87 3.46
CA GLU A 143 13.22 -10.07 4.69
C GLU A 143 13.68 -8.63 4.36
N PRO A 144 13.17 -7.60 5.06
CA PRO A 144 12.29 -7.64 6.23
C PRO A 144 10.78 -7.48 5.91
N TRP A 145 10.34 -7.82 4.70
CA TRP A 145 8.96 -7.59 4.29
C TRP A 145 7.98 -8.58 4.94
N VAL A 146 6.87 -8.04 5.44
CA VAL A 146 5.69 -8.76 5.93
C VAL A 146 4.65 -8.78 4.82
N GLY A 147 4.11 -9.95 4.48
CA GLY A 147 3.23 -10.14 3.33
C GLY A 147 1.88 -10.71 3.68
N TRP A 148 0.83 -10.20 3.02
CA TRP A 148 -0.51 -10.79 3.08
C TRP A 148 -1.30 -10.55 1.79
N THR A 149 -2.37 -11.30 1.63
CA THR A 149 -3.35 -11.12 0.56
C THR A 149 -4.70 -10.79 1.18
N GLU A 150 -5.34 -9.75 0.66
CA GLU A 150 -6.72 -9.36 0.96
C GLU A 150 -7.61 -9.78 -0.20
N THR A 151 -8.71 -10.48 0.10
CA THR A 151 -9.74 -10.83 -0.87
C THR A 151 -11.08 -10.27 -0.43
N THR A 152 -11.60 -9.28 -1.16
CA THR A 152 -12.93 -8.73 -0.92
C THR A 152 -14.01 -9.64 -1.52
N GLU A 153 -14.76 -10.32 -0.66
CA GLU A 153 -15.81 -11.26 -1.05
C GLU A 153 -16.93 -10.55 -1.81
N GLY A 154 -17.50 -11.23 -2.81
CA GLY A 154 -18.58 -10.69 -3.66
C GLY A 154 -18.13 -9.63 -4.68
N ALA A 155 -17.10 -8.85 -4.39
CA ALA A 155 -16.50 -7.88 -5.31
C ALA A 155 -15.42 -8.50 -6.21
N GLY A 156 -14.83 -9.63 -5.80
CA GLY A 156 -13.78 -10.32 -6.57
C GLY A 156 -12.49 -9.51 -6.68
N LEU A 157 -12.26 -8.60 -5.73
CA LEU A 157 -11.03 -7.81 -5.65
C LEU A 157 -10.01 -8.59 -4.82
N VAL A 158 -8.82 -8.73 -5.38
CA VAL A 158 -7.68 -9.35 -4.69
C VAL A 158 -6.53 -8.37 -4.71
N ARG A 159 -5.95 -8.15 -3.54
CA ARG A 159 -4.79 -7.29 -3.33
C ARG A 159 -3.71 -8.10 -2.60
N HIS A 160 -2.51 -8.08 -3.13
CA HIS A 160 -1.31 -8.60 -2.48
C HIS A 160 -0.56 -7.42 -1.89
N ASN A 161 -0.20 -7.52 -0.61
CA ASN A 161 0.43 -6.45 0.14
C ASN A 161 1.77 -6.92 0.70
N ALA A 162 2.72 -5.99 0.75
CA ALA A 162 3.97 -6.13 1.45
C ALA A 162 4.21 -4.84 2.25
N LEU A 163 4.60 -4.98 3.51
CA LEU A 163 4.94 -3.86 4.40
C LEU A 163 6.30 -4.12 5.05
N ARG A 164 7.11 -3.08 5.17
CA ARG A 164 8.33 -3.11 5.99
C ARG A 164 8.50 -1.81 6.76
N ASP A 165 9.25 -1.87 7.84
CA ASP A 165 9.74 -0.67 8.49
C ASP A 165 10.87 -0.03 7.65
N VAL A 166 10.93 1.29 7.70
CA VAL A 166 12.03 2.11 7.21
C VAL A 166 12.45 3.11 8.29
N ASP A 167 13.57 3.81 8.08
CA ASP A 167 14.06 4.78 9.08
C ASP A 167 13.05 5.90 9.32
N GLY A 168 12.36 5.83 10.47
CA GLY A 168 11.37 6.80 10.90
C GLY A 168 9.95 6.56 10.39
N GLY A 169 9.64 5.39 9.83
CA GLY A 169 8.28 5.06 9.39
C GLY A 169 8.16 3.72 8.70
N TRP A 170 7.31 3.63 7.69
CA TRP A 170 7.02 2.38 6.97
C TRP A 170 6.96 2.57 5.46
N HIS A 171 7.14 1.46 4.74
CA HIS A 171 7.03 1.35 3.29
C HIS A 171 6.06 0.22 2.93
N TRP A 172 4.96 0.58 2.27
CA TRP A 172 3.95 -0.34 1.75
C TRP A 172 4.12 -0.49 0.23
N VAL A 173 4.11 -1.73 -0.26
CA VAL A 173 3.93 -2.04 -1.69
C VAL A 173 2.70 -2.94 -1.88
N SER A 174 1.81 -2.58 -2.80
CA SER A 174 0.57 -3.31 -3.07
C SER A 174 0.41 -3.60 -4.55
N ALA A 175 0.15 -4.86 -4.91
CA ALA A 175 -0.31 -5.25 -6.24
C ALA A 175 -1.80 -5.58 -6.18
N TYR A 176 -2.62 -4.95 -7.02
CA TYR A 176 -4.05 -5.28 -7.09
C TYR A 176 -4.54 -5.35 -8.54
N GLY A 177 -5.44 -6.29 -8.79
CA GLY A 177 -6.16 -6.43 -10.05
C GLY A 177 -7.65 -6.22 -9.82
N SER A 178 -8.33 -5.63 -10.81
CA SER A 178 -9.80 -5.56 -10.82
C SER A 178 -10.37 -6.37 -11.98
N LEU A 179 -11.65 -6.74 -11.91
CA LEU A 179 -12.38 -7.48 -12.97
C LEU A 179 -11.99 -8.96 -13.14
N GLY A 180 -11.82 -9.69 -12.05
CA GLY A 180 -11.81 -11.17 -12.07
C GLY A 180 -10.49 -11.82 -12.50
N ALA A 181 -9.45 -11.04 -12.79
CA ALA A 181 -8.07 -11.48 -12.87
C ALA A 181 -7.30 -10.89 -11.68
N PRO A 182 -7.11 -11.64 -10.58
CA PRO A 182 -6.27 -11.17 -9.48
C PRO A 182 -4.84 -10.91 -10.01
N ALA A 183 -4.16 -9.90 -9.45
CA ALA A 183 -2.75 -9.68 -9.78
C ALA A 183 -1.95 -10.94 -9.43
N ASP A 184 -0.94 -11.28 -10.22
CA ASP A 184 -0.05 -12.39 -9.89
C ASP A 184 0.76 -12.02 -8.63
N PRO A 185 0.76 -12.83 -7.54
CA PRO A 185 1.59 -12.55 -6.36
C PRO A 185 3.09 -12.46 -6.70
N ASP A 186 3.57 -13.14 -7.74
CA ASP A 186 4.97 -13.05 -8.18
C ASP A 186 5.35 -11.64 -8.66
N LEU A 187 4.37 -10.83 -9.11
CA LEU A 187 4.59 -9.42 -9.44
C LEU A 187 5.05 -8.63 -8.22
N LEU A 188 4.35 -8.78 -7.09
CA LEU A 188 4.70 -8.09 -5.84
C LEU A 188 6.05 -8.58 -5.33
N VAL A 189 6.24 -9.90 -5.29
CA VAL A 189 7.50 -10.52 -4.86
C VAL A 189 8.68 -10.03 -5.71
N GLY A 190 8.50 -9.95 -7.02
CA GLY A 190 9.50 -9.42 -7.95
C GLY A 190 9.80 -7.94 -7.72
N ALA A 191 8.76 -7.12 -7.51
CA ALA A 191 8.88 -5.70 -7.23
C ALA A 191 9.71 -5.42 -5.97
N VAL A 192 9.37 -6.04 -4.84
CA VAL A 192 10.07 -5.78 -3.57
C VAL A 192 11.47 -6.39 -3.49
N ARG A 193 11.76 -7.44 -4.28
CA ARG A 193 13.14 -7.97 -4.42
C ARG A 193 14.03 -7.06 -5.25
N GLY A 194 13.45 -6.29 -6.18
CA GLY A 194 14.17 -5.36 -7.04
C GLY A 194 14.85 -4.22 -6.30
N GLU A 195 14.37 -3.85 -5.11
CA GLU A 195 14.92 -2.75 -4.29
C GLU A 195 16.30 -3.03 -3.70
N GLY A 196 16.73 -4.29 -3.62
CA GLY A 196 18.01 -4.67 -3.03
C GLY A 196 19.21 -4.61 -3.98
N ARG A 197 19.10 -3.95 -5.14
CA ARG A 197 20.16 -3.90 -6.18
C ARG A 197 20.90 -2.58 -6.24
#